data_AF-A0A1P8WHA5-F1
#
_entry.id   AF-A0A1P8WHA5-F1
#
_cell.length_a   1.000
_cell.length_b   1.000
_cell.length_c   1.000
_cell.angle_alpha   90.00
_cell.angle_beta   90.00
_cell.angle_gamma   90.00
#
_symmetry.space_group_name_H-M   'P 1'
#
loop_
_entity.id
_entity.type
_entity.pdbx_description
1 polymer ?
#
loop_
_entity_poly.entity_id
_entity_poly.type
_entity_poly.pdbx_seq_one_letter_code
_entity_poly.pdbx_strand_id
1 'polypeptide(L)' 'MSKDVSFRGTPPSKENPRATEAFKALGLSPKPEKTKRLTVDVPVSLHSRVKLECCRNDVAIADVVRRLLESEFPGQT' A
#
# COMPACT_ATOMS: atom_id res chain seq x y z
N MET A 1 -9.47 -0.33 -46.16
CA MET A 1 -10.34 0.59 -45.41
C MET A 1 -10.03 0.42 -43.93
N SER A 2 -8.91 0.97 -43.47
CA SER A 2 -8.43 0.84 -42.10
C SER A 2 -9.09 1.91 -41.23
N LYS A 3 -9.67 1.51 -40.11
CA LYS A 3 -10.26 2.41 -39.13
C LYS A 3 -9.32 2.47 -37.94
N ASP A 4 -8.56 3.55 -37.83
CA ASP A 4 -7.77 3.86 -36.64
C ASP A 4 -8.70 4.06 -35.44
N VAL A 5 -8.48 3.26 -34.38
CA VAL A 5 -9.16 3.41 -33.10
C VAL A 5 -8.13 3.90 -32.09
N SER A 6 -8.27 5.16 -31.67
CA SER A 6 -7.41 5.81 -30.70
C SER A 6 -7.73 5.33 -29.27
N PHE A 7 -6.79 4.62 -28.64
CA PHE A 7 -6.85 4.18 -27.24
C PHE A 7 -6.19 5.19 -26.28
N ARG A 8 -6.37 6.50 -26.49
CA ARG A 8 -5.94 7.52 -25.52
C ARG A 8 -7.13 8.33 -25.03
N GLY A 9 -7.91 7.70 -24.16
CA GLY A 9 -8.75 8.38 -23.19
C GLY A 9 -8.17 8.14 -21.81
N THR A 10 -7.60 9.16 -21.18
CA THR A 10 -7.28 9.15 -19.76
C THR A 10 -8.58 8.85 -18.99
N PRO A 11 -8.64 7.85 -18.11
CA PRO A 11 -9.87 7.58 -17.35
C PRO A 11 -10.18 8.82 -16.48
N PRO A 12 -11.42 9.35 -16.50
CA PRO A 12 -11.79 10.41 -15.58
C PRO A 12 -11.81 9.80 -14.19
N SER A 13 -10.86 10.21 -13.35
CA SER A 13 -10.92 9.99 -11.91
C SER A 13 -12.25 10.54 -11.40
N LYS A 14 -13.22 9.68 -11.10
CA LYS A 14 -14.40 10.06 -10.34
C LYS A 14 -13.98 10.23 -8.88
N GLU A 15 -13.29 11.32 -8.58
CA GLU A 15 -13.29 11.88 -7.23
C GLU A 15 -14.71 12.39 -6.99
N ASN A 16 -15.53 11.60 -6.30
CA ASN A 16 -16.87 12.00 -5.94
C ASN A 16 -16.80 12.70 -4.57
N PRO A 17 -16.78 14.05 -4.51
CA PRO A 17 -16.56 14.79 -3.26
C PRO A 17 -17.65 14.50 -2.21
N ARG A 18 -18.86 14.09 -2.64
CA ARG A 18 -19.95 13.70 -1.73
C ARG A 18 -19.62 12.48 -0.86
N ALA A 19 -18.87 11.51 -1.38
CA ALA A 19 -18.46 10.36 -0.58
C ALA A 19 -17.45 10.81 0.49
N THR A 20 -16.49 11.65 0.11
CA THR A 20 -15.47 12.19 1.03
C THR A 20 -16.08 13.02 2.16
N GLU A 21 -17.11 13.82 1.87
CA GLU A 21 -17.80 14.62 2.90
C GLU A 21 -18.62 13.77 3.88
N ALA A 22 -19.30 12.71 3.39
CA ALA A 22 -20.05 11.79 4.24
C ALA A 22 -19.12 11.00 5.19
N PHE A 23 -17.93 10.61 4.71
CA PHE A 23 -16.91 9.96 5.54
C PHE A 23 -16.33 10.90 6.62
N LYS A 24 -16.23 12.21 6.33
CA LYS A 24 -15.73 13.21 7.29
C LYS A 24 -16.73 13.48 8.43
N ALA A 25 -18.03 13.45 8.14
CA ALA A 25 -19.10 13.65 9.13
C ALA A 25 -19.15 12.54 10.20
N LEU A 26 -18.64 11.35 9.89
CA LEU A 26 -18.58 10.20 10.79
C LEU A 26 -17.34 10.20 11.72
N GLY A 27 -16.46 11.20 11.65
CA GLY A 27 -15.30 11.33 12.54
C GLY A 27 -14.20 10.26 12.35
N LEU A 28 -14.36 9.35 11.40
CA LEU A 28 -13.45 8.24 11.12
C LEU A 28 -12.34 8.64 10.14
N SER A 29 -11.70 9.78 10.36
CA SER A 29 -10.47 10.13 9.65
C SER A 29 -9.27 9.95 10.57
N PRO A 30 -8.80 8.72 10.85
CA PRO A 30 -7.45 8.56 11.35
C PRO A 30 -6.56 9.16 10.25
N LYS A 31 -5.97 10.33 10.53
CA LYS A 31 -5.01 10.93 9.61
C LYS A 31 -3.94 9.86 9.41
N PRO A 32 -3.78 9.30 8.19
CA PRO A 32 -2.79 8.26 7.99
C PRO A 32 -1.45 8.83 8.41
N GLU A 33 -0.79 8.15 9.36
CA GLU A 33 0.49 8.61 9.87
C GLU A 33 1.46 8.78 8.70
N LYS A 34 2.30 9.81 8.79
CA LYS A 34 3.18 10.18 7.70
C LYS A 34 4.23 9.09 7.52
N THR A 35 4.03 8.22 6.52
CA THR A 35 4.95 7.11 6.24
C THR A 35 6.28 7.62 5.68
N LYS A 36 7.38 7.09 6.21
CA LYS A 36 8.74 7.30 5.67
C LYS A 36 9.16 6.04 4.92
N ARG A 37 9.93 6.21 3.83
CA ARG A 37 10.51 5.08 3.08
C ARG A 37 11.70 4.53 3.85
N LEU A 38 11.72 3.22 4.10
CA LEU A 38 12.85 2.49 4.63
C LEU A 38 13.43 1.62 3.50
N THR A 39 14.67 1.91 3.10
CA THR A 39 15.40 1.12 2.10
C THR A 39 16.29 0.13 2.85
N VAL A 40 16.16 -1.16 2.54
CA VAL A 40 16.96 -2.24 3.16
C VAL A 40 17.48 -3.14 2.06
N ASP A 41 18.79 -3.35 2.06
CA ASP A 41 19.43 -4.33 1.19
C ASP A 41 19.38 -5.71 1.85
N VAL A 42 18.85 -6.69 1.13
CA VAL A 42 18.76 -8.08 1.59
C VAL A 42 19.34 -9.03 0.53
N PRO A 43 20.02 -10.11 0.94
CA PRO A 43 20.49 -11.12 -0.01
C PRO A 43 19.33 -11.71 -0.81
N VAL A 44 19.56 -11.99 -2.10
CA VAL A 44 18.55 -12.54 -3.01
C VAL A 44 17.94 -13.84 -2.47
N SER A 45 18.76 -14.70 -1.85
CA SER A 45 18.31 -15.95 -1.25
C SER A 45 17.35 -15.76 -0.07
N LEU A 46 17.49 -14.67 0.69
CA LEU A 46 16.57 -14.32 1.78
C LEU A 46 15.28 -13.74 1.20
N HIS A 47 15.39 -12.78 0.29
CA HIS A 47 14.22 -12.15 -0.33
C HIS A 47 13.30 -13.17 -1.02
N SER A 48 13.86 -14.15 -1.74
CA SER A 48 13.09 -15.22 -2.39
C SER A 48 12.32 -16.08 -1.39
N ARG A 49 12.94 -16.44 -0.25
CA ARG A 49 12.27 -17.20 0.81
C ARG A 49 11.13 -16.40 1.45
N VAL A 50 11.40 -15.14 1.81
CA VAL A 50 10.41 -14.25 2.40
C VAL A 50 9.24 -14.02 1.44
N LYS A 51 9.52 -13.78 0.15
CA LYS A 51 8.48 -13.59 -0.86
C LYS A 51 7.60 -14.83 -1.00
N LEU A 52 8.19 -16.03 -1.07
CA LEU A 52 7.43 -17.28 -1.20
C LEU A 52 6.49 -17.49 0.00
N GLU A 53 7.00 -17.28 1.22
CA GLU A 53 6.20 -17.41 2.45
C GLU A 53 5.08 -16.36 2.52
N CYS A 54 5.36 -15.11 2.14
CA CYS A 54 4.34 -14.06 2.11
C CYS A 54 3.25 -14.35 1.07
N CYS A 55 3.61 -14.87 -0.11
CA CYS A 55 2.65 -15.31 -1.12
C CYS A 55 1.75 -16.45 -0.64
N ARG A 56 2.28 -17.39 0.14
CA ARG A 56 1.49 -18.50 0.70
C ARG A 56 0.46 -18.07 1.74
N ASN A 57 0.74 -16.97 2.44
CA ASN A 57 -0.09 -16.46 3.52
C ASN A 57 -0.97 -15.26 3.08
N ASP A 58 -0.98 -14.93 1.78
CA ASP A 58 -1.70 -13.77 1.22
C ASP A 58 -1.43 -12.44 1.97
N VAL A 59 -0.19 -12.24 2.42
CA VAL A 59 0.26 -11.02 3.12
C VAL A 59 1.30 -10.25 2.31
N ALA A 60 1.26 -8.92 2.40
CA ALA A 60 2.28 -8.09 1.80
C ALA A 60 3.57 -8.13 2.63
N ILE A 61 4.72 -8.22 1.95
CA ILE A 61 6.05 -8.17 2.58
C ILE A 61 6.20 -6.90 3.44
N ALA A 62 5.64 -5.78 2.98
CA ALA A 62 5.66 -4.52 3.72
C ALA A 62 4.98 -4.61 5.10
N ASP A 63 3.88 -5.37 5.20
CA ASP A 63 3.16 -5.54 6.47
C ASP A 63 3.89 -6.50 7.40
N VAL A 64 4.54 -7.53 6.87
CA VAL A 64 5.43 -8.41 7.65
C VAL A 64 6.60 -7.62 8.23
N VAL A 65 7.24 -6.78 7.41
CA VAL A 65 8.35 -5.92 7.87
C VAL A 65 7.88 -4.91 8.91
N ARG A 66 6.69 -4.31 8.75
CA ARG A 66 6.09 -3.41 9.76
C ARG A 66 5.90 -4.13 11.10
N ARG A 67 5.27 -5.31 11.09
CA ARG A 67 5.05 -6.10 12.31
C ARG A 67 6.34 -6.52 12.99
N LEU A 68 7.35 -6.89 12.19
CA LEU A 68 8.66 -7.25 12.71
C LEU A 68 9.33 -6.05 13.38
N LEU A 69 9.23 -4.86 12.78
CA LEU A 69 9.75 -3.63 13.37
C LEU A 69 8.98 -3.21 14.63
N GLU A 70 7.65 -3.35 14.65
CA GLU A 70 6.81 -3.06 15.83
C GLU A 70 7.11 -4.02 17.00
N SER A 71 7.44 -5.28 16.69
CA SER A 71 7.81 -6.28 17.69
C SER A 71 9.19 -6.02 18.31
N GLU A 72 10.17 -5.61 17.50
CA GLU A 72 11.55 -5.34 17.96
C GLU A 72 11.70 -3.96 18.60
N PHE A 73 10.91 -2.99 18.13
CA PHE A 73 10.88 -1.62 18.65
C PHE A 73 9.48 -1.29 19.18
N PRO A 74 9.01 -1.96 20.26
CA PRO A 74 7.78 -1.56 20.91
C PRO A 74 7.97 -0.11 21.37
N GLY A 75 7.03 0.76 21.03
CA GLY A 75 7.09 2.19 21.37
C GLY A 75 7.34 2.37 22.86
N GLN A 76 8.59 2.63 23.24
CA GLN A 76 8.88 3.20 24.54
C GLN A 76 8.54 4.69 24.42
N THR A 77 7.44 5.09 25.07
CA THR A 77 6.88 6.45 25.19
C THR A 77 5.79 6.80 24.18
#